data_AF-A0A7V3RM12-F1
#
_entry.id   AF-A0A7V3RM12-F1
#
_cell.length_a   1.000
_cell.length_b   1.000
_cell.length_c   1.000
_cell.angle_alpha   90.00
_cell.angle_beta   90.00
_cell.angle_gamma   90.00
#
_symmetry.space_group_name_H-M   'P 1'
#
loop_
_entity.id
_entity.type
_entity.pdbx_description
1 polymer ?
#
loop_
_entity_poly.entity_id
_entity_poly.type
_entity_poly.pdbx_seq_one_letter_code
_entity_poly.pdbx_strand_id
1 'polypeptide(L)'
;VRELANVMEHAYILAGGGKILPEHVPYSVRQPGGRRDTGPTEGNSSSPRTLREIEMEHVLRVLDKHGGSKAKAAEELGISLKTMYNKLNQLQEERKAAG
;
A
#
# COMPACT_ATOMS: atom_id res chain seq x y z
N VAL A 1 -11.10 10.83 -20.40
CA VAL A 1 -9.92 11.74 -20.37
C VAL A 1 -9.55 12.22 -18.95
N ARG A 2 -9.95 11.51 -17.88
CA ARG A 2 -9.66 11.92 -16.48
C ARG A 2 -8.26 11.54 -16.00
N GLU A 3 -7.75 10.42 -16.49
CA GLU A 3 -6.44 9.88 -16.05
C GLU A 3 -5.28 10.80 -16.46
N LEU A 4 -5.30 11.33 -17.68
CA LEU A 4 -4.27 12.28 -18.14
C LEU A 4 -4.28 13.57 -17.30
N ALA A 5 -5.47 14.06 -16.93
CA ALA A 5 -5.60 15.25 -16.09
C ALA A 5 -4.97 15.03 -14.70
N ASN A 6 -5.24 13.89 -14.07
CA ASN A 6 -4.69 13.55 -12.76
C ASN A 6 -3.16 13.41 -12.80
N VAL A 7 -2.61 12.79 -13.85
CA VAL A 7 -1.15 12.65 -14.03
C VAL A 7 -0.49 14.02 -14.20
N MET A 8 -1.10 14.91 -15.00
CA MET A 8 -0.58 16.25 -15.23
C MET A 8 -0.68 17.14 -13.98
N GLU A 9 -1.76 17.04 -13.22
CA GLU A 9 -1.93 17.74 -11.95
C GLU A 9 -0.86 17.32 -10.94
N HIS A 10 -0.64 16.02 -10.78
CA HIS A 10 0.39 15.48 -9.90
C HIS A 10 1.80 15.92 -10.33
N ALA A 11 2.10 15.86 -11.63
CA ALA A 11 3.39 16.30 -12.17
C ALA A 11 3.63 17.80 -11.99
N TYR A 12 2.57 18.61 -12.09
CA TYR A 12 2.63 20.05 -11.85
C TYR A 12 2.89 20.38 -10.36
N ILE A 13 2.20 19.68 -9.44
CA ILE A 13 2.42 19.82 -7.99
C ILE A 13 3.87 19.48 -7.64
N LEU A 14 4.39 18.36 -8.14
CA LEU A 14 5.77 17.92 -7.89
C LEU A 14 6.83 18.85 -8.51
N ALA A 15 6.55 19.44 -9.67
CA ALA A 15 7.44 20.39 -10.31
C ALA A 15 7.52 21.75 -9.59
N GLY A 16 6.62 22.02 -8.64
CA GLY A 16 6.64 23.25 -7.83
C GLY A 16 6.53 24.54 -8.67
N GLY A 17 5.84 24.49 -9.81
CA GLY A 17 5.73 25.61 -10.74
C GLY A 17 6.92 25.78 -11.71
N GLY A 18 7.91 24.88 -11.65
CA GLY A 18 9.01 24.79 -12.60
C GLY A 18 8.68 23.97 -13.85
N LYS A 19 9.71 23.69 -14.67
CA LYS A 19 9.56 22.78 -15.82
C LYS A 19 9.23 21.37 -15.32
N ILE A 20 8.20 20.75 -15.90
CA ILE A 20 7.88 19.34 -15.63
C ILE A 20 8.97 18.47 -16.29
N LEU A 21 9.71 17.74 -15.48
CA LEU A 21 10.71 16.77 -15.91
C LEU A 21 10.12 15.35 -15.84
N PRO A 22 10.69 14.37 -16.56
CA PRO A 22 10.21 12.99 -16.52
C PRO A 22 10.12 12.41 -15.11
N GLU A 23 10.98 12.86 -14.20
CA GLU A 23 10.96 12.49 -12.78
C GLU A 23 9.69 12.87 -12.02
N HIS A 24 8.99 13.93 -12.45
CA HIS A 24 7.73 14.39 -11.87
C HIS A 24 6.50 13.61 -12.36
N VAL A 25 6.65 12.82 -13.43
CA VAL A 25 5.56 12.02 -14.01
C VAL A 25 5.53 10.65 -13.34
N PRO A 26 4.37 10.09 -12.95
CA PRO A 26 4.28 8.73 -12.41
C PRO A 26 5.00 7.67 -13.26
N TYR A 27 5.67 6.73 -12.59
CA TYR A 27 6.48 5.69 -13.25
C TYR A 27 5.66 4.83 -14.23
N SER A 28 4.38 4.61 -13.93
CA SER A 28 3.42 3.89 -14.77
C SER A 28 3.21 4.52 -16.15
N VAL A 29 3.41 5.83 -16.28
CA VAL A 29 3.31 6.56 -17.57
C VAL A 29 4.68 6.64 -18.27
N ARG A 30 5.78 6.58 -17.50
CA ARG A 30 7.16 6.60 -18.05
C ARG A 30 7.56 5.33 -18.79
N GLN A 31 6.97 4.17 -18.46
CA GLN A 31 7.21 2.91 -19.19
C GLN A 31 5.93 2.39 -19.87
N PRO A 32 5.67 2.80 -21.11
CA PRO A 32 4.68 2.11 -21.93
C PRO A 32 5.27 0.78 -22.42
N GLY A 33 5.19 -0.28 -21.60
CA GLY A 33 5.50 -1.66 -22.04
C GLY A 33 6.44 -2.51 -21.18
N GLY A 34 6.82 -2.07 -19.97
CA GLY A 34 7.73 -2.82 -19.10
C GLY A 34 7.01 -3.69 -18.07
N ARG A 35 7.38 -4.97 -18.03
CA ARG A 35 6.93 -6.01 -17.10
C ARG A 35 6.76 -5.51 -15.65
N ARG A 36 5.61 -5.86 -15.06
CA ARG A 36 5.40 -5.90 -13.61
C ARG A 36 6.43 -6.86 -13.04
N ASP A 37 7.47 -6.34 -12.40
CA ASP A 37 8.10 -6.96 -11.21
C ASP A 37 9.24 -6.08 -10.66
N THR A 38 9.34 -6.11 -9.33
CA THR A 38 10.40 -5.58 -8.43
C THR A 38 10.19 -4.19 -7.80
N GLY A 39 9.51 -4.18 -6.65
CA GLY A 39 9.45 -3.09 -5.67
C GLY A 39 8.04 -2.92 -5.09
N PRO A 40 7.84 -2.76 -3.76
CA PRO A 40 6.51 -2.59 -3.17
C PRO A 40 5.99 -1.18 -3.48
N THR A 41 5.56 -0.96 -4.72
CA THR A 41 4.74 0.19 -5.09
C THR A 41 3.33 -0.08 -4.62
N GLU A 42 3.02 0.39 -3.40
CA GLU A 42 1.67 0.70 -3.00
C GLU A 42 1.07 1.65 -4.03
N GLY A 43 0.03 1.19 -4.74
CA GLY A 43 -0.70 2.04 -5.68
C GLY A 43 -0.81 1.45 -7.07
N ASN A 44 -1.50 0.31 -7.20
CA ASN A 44 -2.17 -0.01 -8.47
C ASN A 44 -3.33 -1.00 -8.29
N SER A 45 -4.16 -0.77 -7.26
CA SER A 45 -5.51 -1.31 -7.19
C SER A 45 -6.47 -0.14 -7.42
N SER A 46 -7.32 -0.28 -8.42
CA SER A 46 -8.20 0.73 -9.04
C SER A 46 -9.29 1.35 -8.14
N SER A 47 -9.14 1.27 -6.81
CA SER A 47 -10.07 1.84 -5.82
C SER A 47 -9.25 2.35 -4.61
N PRO A 48 -9.61 3.51 -4.02
CA PRO A 48 -8.98 3.94 -2.77
C PRO A 48 -9.22 2.85 -1.71
N ARG A 49 -8.12 2.34 -1.16
CA ARG A 49 -8.16 1.35 -0.07
C ARG A 49 -8.50 2.06 1.23
N THR A 50 -9.28 1.37 2.06
CA THR A 50 -9.59 1.83 3.41
C THR A 50 -8.33 1.77 4.28
N LEU A 51 -8.26 2.63 5.29
CA LEU A 51 -7.18 2.58 6.29
C LEU A 51 -7.07 1.19 6.94
N ARG A 52 -8.19 0.51 7.10
CA ARG A 52 -8.27 -0.85 7.63
C ARG A 52 -7.54 -1.86 6.74
N GLU A 53 -7.74 -1.81 5.42
CA GLU A 53 -7.08 -2.72 4.49
C GLU A 53 -5.56 -2.48 4.47
N ILE A 54 -5.13 -1.22 4.51
CA ILE A 54 -3.72 -0.84 4.58
C ILE A 54 -3.09 -1.35 5.88
N GLU A 55 -3.75 -1.06 7.01
CA GLU A 55 -3.30 -1.52 8.32
C GLU A 55 -3.19 -3.05 8.37
N MET A 56 -4.17 -3.75 7.82
CA MET A 56 -4.21 -5.20 7.84
C MET A 56 -3.11 -5.84 6.97
N GLU A 57 -2.87 -5.29 5.79
CA GLU A 57 -1.75 -5.72 4.96
C GLU A 57 -0.42 -5.51 5.69
N HIS A 58 -0.27 -4.38 6.36
CA HIS A 58 0.93 -4.07 7.12
C HIS A 58 1.15 -5.08 8.27
N VAL A 59 0.10 -5.41 9.02
CA VAL A 59 0.12 -6.42 10.08
C VAL A 59 0.58 -7.79 9.56
N LEU A 60 0.04 -8.22 8.41
CA LEU A 60 0.41 -9.50 7.79
C LEU A 60 1.87 -9.50 7.33
N ARG A 61 2.34 -8.40 6.74
CA ARG A 61 3.74 -8.26 6.29
C ARG A 61 4.72 -8.36 7.45
N VAL A 62 4.42 -7.69 8.57
CA VAL A 62 5.28 -7.76 9.77
C VAL A 62 5.19 -9.14 10.44
N LEU A 63 4.02 -9.78 10.44
CA LEU A 63 3.88 -11.14 10.97
C LEU A 63 4.72 -12.15 10.17
N ASP A 64 4.71 -12.06 8.85
CA ASP A 64 5.50 -12.92 7.95
C ASP A 64 7.01 -12.68 8.14
N LYS A 65 7.43 -11.42 8.23
CA LYS A 65 8.82 -11.02 8.56
C LYS A 65 9.34 -11.70 9.84
N HIS A 66 8.48 -11.90 10.84
CA HIS A 66 8.81 -12.54 12.11
C HIS A 66 8.46 -14.04 12.16
N GLY A 67 8.20 -14.68 11.02
CA GLY A 67 7.92 -16.12 10.93
C GLY A 67 6.67 -16.54 11.71
N GLY A 68 5.66 -15.67 11.81
CA GLY A 68 4.43 -15.93 12.55
C GLY A 68 4.50 -15.63 14.05
N SER A 69 5.62 -15.06 14.54
CA SER A 69 5.75 -14.66 15.94
C SER A 69 4.92 -13.40 16.24
N LYS A 70 3.74 -13.60 16.82
CA LYS A 70 2.79 -12.52 17.17
C LYS A 70 3.36 -11.54 18.18
N ALA A 71 4.20 -12.01 19.11
CA ALA A 71 4.85 -11.17 20.12
C ALA A 71 5.85 -10.19 19.49
N LYS A 72 6.77 -10.71 18.65
CA LYS A 72 7.76 -9.87 17.96
C LYS A 72 7.12 -8.91 16.96
N ALA A 73 6.09 -9.38 16.25
CA ALA A 73 5.34 -8.53 15.35
C ALA A 73 4.60 -7.40 16.07
N ALA A 74 3.99 -7.68 17.24
CA ALA A 74 3.34 -6.65 18.06
C ALA A 74 4.34 -5.61 18.59
N GLU A 75 5.53 -6.06 19.01
CA GLU A 75 6.63 -5.20 19.46
C GLU A 75 7.10 -4.26 18.34
N GLU A 76 7.34 -4.77 17.13
CA GLU A 76 7.74 -3.96 15.98
C GLU A 76 6.65 -2.96 15.56
N LEU A 77 5.37 -3.37 15.62
CA LEU A 77 4.24 -2.50 15.32
C LEU A 77 3.93 -1.49 16.44
N GLY A 78 4.59 -1.59 17.60
CA GLY A 78 4.34 -0.71 18.74
C GLY A 78 2.94 -0.89 19.35
N ILE A 79 2.33 -2.07 19.23
CA ILE A 79 0.99 -2.37 19.74
C ILE A 79 1.02 -3.44 20.82
N SER A 80 -0.02 -3.48 21.66
CA SER A 80 -0.16 -4.57 22.64
C SER A 80 -0.40 -5.92 21.95
N LEU A 81 0.05 -7.00 22.59
CA LEU A 81 -0.22 -8.36 22.11
C LEU A 81 -1.72 -8.64 21.98
N LYS A 82 -2.54 -8.09 22.90
CA LYS A 82 -4.02 -8.16 22.83
C LYS A 82 -4.55 -7.52 21.54
N THR A 83 -4.02 -6.35 21.17
CA THR A 83 -4.37 -5.67 19.93
C THR A 83 -4.00 -6.50 18.71
N MET A 84 -2.82 -7.14 18.72
CA MET A 84 -2.39 -8.04 17.64
C MET A 84 -3.37 -9.21 17.46
N TYR A 85 -3.76 -9.88 18.55
CA TYR A 85 -4.76 -10.95 18.50
C TYR A 85 -6.12 -10.45 17.96
N ASN A 86 -6.59 -9.29 18.41
CA ASN A 86 -7.85 -8.72 17.94
C ASN A 86 -7.81 -8.46 16.42
N LYS A 87 -6.71 -7.93 15.90
CA LYS A 87 -6.53 -7.68 14.45
C LYS A 87 -6.50 -8.99 13.66
N LEU A 88 -5.82 -10.03 14.15
CA LEU A 88 -5.79 -11.33 13.49
C LEU A 88 -7.15 -12.04 13.49
N ASN A 89 -7.89 -11.97 14.59
CA ASN A 89 -9.24 -12.52 14.65
C ASN A 89 -10.17 -11.81 13.67
N GLN A 90 -10.08 -10.48 13.58
CA GLN A 90 -10.86 -9.70 12.64
C GLN A 90 -10.61 -10.10 11.18
N LEU A 91 -9.35 -10.41 10.84
CA LEU A 91 -8.98 -10.94 9.51
C LEU A 91 -9.61 -12.30 9.24
N GLN A 92 -9.63 -13.19 10.24
CA GLN A 92 -10.21 -14.52 10.08
C GLN A 92 -11.72 -14.45 9.84
N GLU A 93 -12.43 -13.58 10.55
CA GLU A 93 -13.88 -13.39 10.36
C GLU A 93 -14.19 -12.76 8.99
N GLU A 94 -13.38 -11.80 8.53
CA GLU A 94 -13.52 -11.23 7.18
C GLU A 94 -13.30 -12.28 6.08
N ARG A 95 -12.29 -13.15 6.24
CA ARG A 95 -12.04 -14.25 5.29
C ARG A 95 -13.16 -15.27 5.25
N LYS A 96 -13.83 -15.53 6.39
CA LYS A 96 -15.01 -16.42 6.44
C LYS A 96 -16.25 -15.78 5.81
N ALA A 97 -16.43 -14.47 5.97
CA ALA A 97 -17.57 -13.74 5.40
C ALA A 97 -17.45 -13.50 3.88
N ALA A 98 -16.23 -13.57 3.33
CA ALA A 98 -15.94 -13.39 1.91
C ALA A 98 -15.87 -14.69 1.09
N GLY A 99 -16.06 -15.86 1.73
CA GLY A 99 -16.12 -17.18 1.09
C GLY A 99 -17.54 -17.72 1.05
#